data_AF-A0AAJ5VK93-F1
#
_entry.id   AF-A0AAJ5VK93-F1
#
_cell.length_a   1.000
_cell.length_b   1.000
_cell.length_c   1.000
_cell.angle_alpha   90.00
_cell.angle_beta   90.00
_cell.angle_gamma   90.00
#
_symmetry.space_group_name_H-M   'P 1'
#
loop_
_entity.id
_entity.type
_entity.pdbx_description
1 polymer ?
#
loop_
_entity_poly.entity_id
_entity_poly.type
_entity_poly.pdbx_seq_one_letter_code
_entity_poly.pdbx_strand_id
1 'polypeptide(L)'
;MFEIRVICAPDDTDRVVRELGAAFRAGEPRTYSARDGRTRLYVTAELRGAEWPTPEQAYEGAPDVLDALAAVTATAAGAECFTHLDREYYLCKAAVLDRIALAEGADWRDQLAADAAADHFLDVAPTPVICDPRAYVRQQYARWVAAQERDAA
;
A
#
# COMPACT_ATOMS: atom_id res chain seq x y z
N MET A 1 9.65 -9.35 -14.48
CA MET A 1 11.04 -8.99 -14.84
C MET A 1 11.02 -8.07 -16.04
N PHE A 2 11.74 -6.95 -15.98
CA PHE A 2 11.90 -5.97 -17.06
C PHE A 2 13.33 -5.40 -17.06
N GLU A 3 13.72 -4.68 -18.12
CA GLU A 3 15.05 -4.05 -18.22
C GLU A 3 14.91 -2.53 -18.13
N ILE A 4 15.66 -1.90 -17.23
CA ILE A 4 15.76 -0.44 -17.12
C ILE A 4 17.03 0.01 -17.85
N ARG A 5 16.89 0.96 -18.77
CA ARG A 5 18.00 1.58 -19.49
C ARG A 5 18.15 3.03 -19.08
N VAL A 6 19.26 3.36 -18.44
CA VAL A 6 19.57 4.73 -18.00
C VAL A 6 20.79 5.24 -18.77
N ILE A 7 20.75 6.50 -19.17
CA ILE A 7 21.90 7.22 -19.74
C ILE A 7 22.19 8.40 -18.80
N CYS A 8 23.29 8.33 -18.07
CA CYS A 8 23.66 9.33 -17.05
C CYS A 8 25.11 9.82 -17.22
N ALA A 9 25.48 10.88 -16.51
CA ALA A 9 26.89 11.27 -16.42
C ALA A 9 27.70 10.14 -15.73
N PRO A 10 29.00 9.98 -16.07
CA PRO A 10 29.84 8.97 -15.42
C PRO A 10 29.84 9.08 -13.89
N ASP A 11 29.90 10.30 -13.36
CA ASP A 11 29.94 10.58 -11.92
C ASP A 11 28.62 10.26 -11.21
N ASP A 12 27.50 10.15 -11.94
CA ASP A 12 26.19 9.79 -11.37
C ASP A 12 25.95 8.28 -11.32
N THR A 13 26.86 7.46 -11.88
CA THR A 13 26.67 6.01 -12.05
C THR A 13 26.33 5.32 -10.72
N ASP A 14 27.15 5.52 -9.69
CA ASP A 14 26.97 4.85 -8.40
C ASP A 14 25.68 5.30 -7.71
N ARG A 15 25.32 6.58 -7.83
CA ARG A 15 24.07 7.11 -7.30
C ARG A 15 22.87 6.47 -7.99
N VAL A 16 22.87 6.41 -9.31
CA VAL A 16 21.78 5.81 -10.10
C VAL A 16 21.64 4.33 -9.75
N VAL A 17 22.73 3.58 -9.70
CA VAL A 17 22.72 2.15 -9.35
C VAL A 17 22.15 1.94 -7.94
N ARG A 18 22.59 2.75 -6.96
CA ARG A 18 22.10 2.67 -5.58
C ARG A 18 20.60 2.94 -5.48
N GLU A 19 20.11 4.00 -6.11
CA GLU A 19 18.67 4.33 -6.08
C GLU A 19 17.82 3.26 -6.79
N LEU A 20 18.29 2.73 -7.93
CA LEU A 20 17.60 1.64 -8.62
C LEU A 20 17.59 0.35 -7.79
N GLY A 21 18.68 0.01 -7.10
CA GLY A 21 18.74 -1.14 -6.19
C GLY A 21 17.90 -0.96 -4.91
N ALA A 22 17.62 0.28 -4.51
CA ALA A 22 16.69 0.57 -3.42
C ALA A 22 15.23 0.38 -3.85
N ALA A 23 14.88 0.84 -5.07
CA ALA A 23 13.52 0.79 -5.58
C ALA A 23 13.11 -0.61 -6.12
N PHE A 24 14.05 -1.34 -6.73
CA PHE A 24 13.79 -2.60 -7.42
C PHE A 24 14.63 -3.75 -6.85
N ARG A 25 14.17 -4.99 -7.04
CA ARG A 25 15.08 -6.15 -6.99
C ARG A 25 15.89 -6.12 -8.28
N ALA A 26 17.01 -5.42 -8.23
CA ALA A 26 17.90 -5.22 -9.36
C ALA A 26 19.04 -6.22 -9.34
N GLY A 27 19.39 -6.77 -10.50
CA GLY A 27 20.65 -7.48 -10.71
C GLY A 27 21.81 -6.51 -10.93
N GLU A 28 23.03 -7.04 -10.97
CA GLU A 28 24.25 -6.25 -11.24
C GLU A 28 24.11 -5.47 -12.57
N PRO A 29 24.31 -4.14 -12.57
CA PRO A 29 24.20 -3.33 -13.77
C PRO A 29 25.25 -3.70 -14.82
N ARG A 30 24.83 -3.79 -16.09
CA ARG A 30 25.78 -3.83 -17.21
C ARG A 30 26.05 -2.41 -17.68
N THR A 31 27.33 -2.03 -17.68
CA THR A 31 27.78 -0.66 -17.96
C THR A 31 28.48 -0.57 -19.31
N TYR A 32 28.10 0.42 -20.11
CA TYR A 32 28.73 0.71 -21.40
C TYR A 32 28.96 2.22 -21.56
N SER A 33 30.06 2.59 -22.20
CA SER A 33 30.30 3.98 -22.63
C SER A 33 29.39 4.37 -23.80
N ALA A 34 28.72 5.51 -23.71
CA ALA A 34 28.02 6.15 -24.82
C ALA A 34 29.00 6.96 -25.69
N ARG A 35 28.59 7.24 -26.93
CA ARG A 35 29.41 7.97 -27.91
C ARG A 35 29.64 9.44 -27.55
N ASP A 36 28.85 9.98 -26.63
CA ASP A 36 28.83 11.38 -26.20
C ASP A 36 29.45 11.59 -24.81
N GLY A 37 30.21 10.62 -24.28
CA GLY A 37 30.88 10.69 -22.98
C GLY A 37 29.99 10.35 -21.79
N ARG A 38 28.71 10.02 -22.01
CA ARG A 38 27.81 9.52 -20.95
C ARG A 38 27.96 8.01 -20.73
N THR A 39 27.42 7.54 -19.62
CA THR A 39 27.39 6.12 -19.26
C THR A 39 25.99 5.56 -19.51
N ARG A 40 25.92 4.37 -20.12
CA ARG A 40 24.68 3.61 -20.32
C ARG A 40 24.66 2.44 -19.34
N LEU A 41 23.62 2.40 -18.51
CA LEU A 41 23.38 1.32 -17.56
C LEU A 41 22.20 0.49 -18.04
N TYR A 42 22.37 -0.83 -18.03
CA TYR A 42 21.33 -1.81 -18.29
C TYR A 42 21.13 -2.62 -17.04
N VAL A 43 19.99 -2.43 -16.39
CA VAL A 43 19.65 -3.06 -15.12
C VAL A 43 18.48 -4.00 -15.36
N THR A 44 18.70 -5.30 -15.16
CA THR A 44 17.60 -6.25 -15.04
C THR A 44 16.91 -5.99 -13.71
N ALA A 45 15.64 -5.66 -13.75
CA ALA A 45 14.87 -5.29 -12.58
C ALA A 45 13.61 -6.14 -12.46
N GLU A 46 13.29 -6.45 -11.22
CA GLU A 46 11.96 -6.87 -10.81
C GLU A 46 11.41 -5.82 -9.86
N LEU A 47 10.10 -5.58 -9.95
CA LEU A 47 9.43 -4.84 -8.89
C LEU A 47 9.75 -5.57 -7.58
N ARG A 48 10.28 -4.83 -6.60
CA ARG A 48 10.20 -5.30 -5.22
C ARG A 48 8.70 -5.49 -4.99
N GLY A 49 8.26 -6.75 -4.88
CA GLY A 49 6.94 -7.01 -4.34
C GLY A 49 6.87 -6.22 -3.04
N ALA A 50 5.87 -5.36 -2.89
CA ALA A 50 5.72 -4.61 -1.66
C ALA A 50 5.70 -5.64 -0.53
N GLU A 51 6.59 -5.44 0.45
CA GLU A 51 6.60 -6.23 1.67
C GLU A 51 5.35 -5.78 2.44
N TRP A 52 4.23 -6.38 2.07
CA TRP A 52 2.93 -6.08 2.66
C TRP A 52 2.95 -6.60 4.09
N PRO A 53 2.45 -5.83 5.06
CA PRO A 53 2.31 -6.35 6.41
C PRO A 53 1.38 -7.57 6.38
N THR A 54 1.70 -8.58 7.20
CA THR A 54 0.73 -9.64 7.46
C THR A 54 -0.50 -9.04 8.16
N PRO A 55 -1.67 -9.70 8.12
CA PRO A 55 -2.84 -9.21 8.83
C PRO A 55 -2.58 -8.95 10.32
N GLU A 56 -1.79 -9.81 10.96
CA GLU A 56 -1.42 -9.68 12.37
C GLU A 56 -0.59 -8.41 12.61
N GLN A 57 0.40 -8.15 11.76
CA GLN A 57 1.22 -6.93 11.83
C GLN A 57 0.40 -5.67 11.55
N ALA A 58 -0.56 -5.75 10.61
CA ALA A 58 -1.35 -4.60 10.19
C ALA A 58 -2.36 -4.15 11.25
N TYR A 59 -2.91 -5.11 12.01
CA TYR A 59 -3.96 -4.86 12.99
C TYR A 59 -3.49 -5.04 14.44
N GLU A 60 -2.18 -5.06 14.67
CA GLU A 60 -1.62 -5.01 16.00
C GLU A 60 -2.11 -3.76 16.73
N GLY A 61 -2.65 -3.92 17.95
CA GLY A 61 -3.21 -2.83 18.74
C GLY A 61 -4.53 -2.25 18.22
N ALA A 62 -5.11 -2.80 17.15
CA ALA A 62 -6.41 -2.35 16.65
C ALA A 62 -7.52 -2.58 17.70
N PRO A 63 -8.56 -1.70 17.75
CA PRO A 63 -9.71 -1.90 18.64
C PRO A 63 -10.40 -3.24 18.43
N ASP A 64 -11.25 -3.67 19.37
CA ASP A 64 -12.11 -4.83 19.14
C ASP A 64 -12.95 -4.64 17.86
N VAL A 65 -13.26 -5.74 17.17
CA VAL A 65 -14.00 -5.69 15.90
C VAL A 65 -15.39 -5.07 16.08
N LEU A 66 -16.07 -5.35 17.20
CA LEU A 66 -17.39 -4.78 17.48
C LEU A 66 -17.31 -3.29 17.79
N ASP A 67 -16.29 -2.85 18.53
CA ASP A 67 -16.06 -1.43 18.81
C ASP A 67 -15.73 -0.66 17.52
N ALA A 68 -14.87 -1.22 16.66
CA ALA A 68 -14.54 -0.64 15.37
C ALA A 68 -15.78 -0.56 14.45
N LEU A 69 -16.62 -1.60 14.44
CA LEU A 69 -17.85 -1.63 13.66
C LEU A 69 -18.86 -0.59 14.17
N ALA A 70 -18.99 -0.45 15.48
CA ALA A 70 -19.84 0.56 16.11
C ALA A 70 -19.37 1.97 15.74
N ALA A 71 -18.06 2.23 15.77
CA ALA A 71 -17.49 3.53 15.38
C ALA A 71 -17.78 3.88 13.91
N VAL A 72 -17.53 2.95 12.99
CA VAL A 72 -17.84 3.15 11.55
C VAL A 72 -19.34 3.38 11.34
N THR A 73 -20.18 2.61 12.02
CA THR A 73 -21.64 2.74 11.91
C THR A 73 -22.13 4.08 12.47
N ALA A 74 -21.59 4.54 13.60
CA ALA A 74 -21.92 5.82 14.19
C ALA A 74 -21.57 6.99 13.26
N THR A 75 -20.38 6.96 12.64
CA THR A 75 -19.96 7.97 11.64
C THR A 75 -20.92 7.99 10.45
N ALA A 76 -21.29 6.82 9.92
CA ALA A 76 -22.21 6.72 8.79
C ALA A 76 -23.63 7.21 9.16
N ALA A 77 -24.13 6.87 10.35
CA ALA A 77 -25.46 7.27 10.82
C ALA A 77 -25.57 8.77 11.12
N GLY A 78 -24.46 9.40 11.50
CA GLY A 78 -24.39 10.86 11.73
C GLY A 78 -24.24 11.68 10.45
N ALA A 79 -23.95 11.04 9.32
CA ALA A 79 -23.74 11.71 8.04
C ALA A 79 -25.07 12.00 7.32
N GLU A 80 -25.11 13.10 6.56
CA GLU A 80 -26.21 13.34 5.62
C GLU A 80 -26.24 12.25 4.54
N CYS A 81 -27.44 11.84 4.14
CA CYS A 81 -27.62 10.84 3.09
C CYS A 81 -26.91 11.27 1.79
N PHE A 82 -26.27 10.30 1.13
CA PHE A 82 -25.52 10.50 -0.12
C PHE A 82 -24.25 11.37 0.00
N THR A 83 -23.81 11.70 1.22
CA THR A 83 -22.53 12.37 1.44
C THR A 83 -21.38 11.39 1.31
N HIS A 84 -20.37 11.79 0.53
CA HIS A 84 -19.09 11.08 0.49
C HIS A 84 -18.32 11.39 1.78
N LEU A 85 -17.95 10.34 2.51
CA LEU A 85 -17.19 10.48 3.75
C LEU A 85 -15.69 10.59 3.45
N ASP A 86 -14.91 10.91 4.47
CA ASP A 86 -13.47 11.07 4.28
C ASP A 86 -12.74 9.75 4.04
N ARG A 87 -11.48 9.87 3.63
CA ARG A 87 -10.62 8.72 3.38
C ARG A 87 -10.40 7.88 4.63
N GLU A 88 -10.36 8.48 5.81
CA GLU A 88 -10.14 7.77 7.08
C GLU A 88 -11.32 6.86 7.41
N TYR A 89 -12.54 7.34 7.22
CA TYR A 89 -13.75 6.53 7.35
C TYR A 89 -13.70 5.31 6.42
N TYR A 90 -13.37 5.50 5.14
CA TYR A 90 -13.31 4.38 4.19
C TYR A 90 -12.16 3.41 4.51
N LEU A 91 -11.02 3.91 5.01
CA LEU A 91 -9.93 3.07 5.50
C LEU A 91 -10.37 2.22 6.70
N CYS A 92 -10.98 2.84 7.71
CA CYS A 92 -11.46 2.15 8.91
C CYS A 92 -12.55 1.13 8.58
N LYS A 93 -13.47 1.48 7.67
CA LYS A 93 -14.50 0.57 7.17
C LYS A 93 -13.89 -0.64 6.45
N ALA A 94 -12.93 -0.42 5.57
CA ALA A 94 -12.27 -1.52 4.86
C ALA A 94 -11.46 -2.41 5.83
N ALA A 95 -10.77 -1.81 6.80
CA ALA A 95 -10.00 -2.53 7.81
C ALA A 95 -10.88 -3.42 8.70
N VAL A 96 -12.03 -2.93 9.18
CA VAL A 96 -12.92 -3.74 10.02
C VAL A 96 -13.54 -4.91 9.24
N LEU A 97 -13.92 -4.70 7.98
CA LEU A 97 -14.47 -5.76 7.12
C LEU A 97 -13.39 -6.80 6.74
N ASP A 98 -12.15 -6.36 6.49
CA ASP A 98 -11.02 -7.28 6.29
C ASP A 98 -10.77 -8.16 7.52
N ARG A 99 -10.86 -7.58 8.73
CA ARG A 99 -10.72 -8.34 9.99
C ARG A 99 -11.86 -9.34 10.21
N ILE A 100 -13.10 -8.98 9.87
CA ILE A 100 -14.24 -9.92 9.89
C ILE A 100 -13.98 -11.08 8.93
N ALA A 101 -13.52 -10.79 7.71
CA ALA A 101 -13.19 -11.81 6.73
C ALA A 101 -12.01 -12.71 7.12
N LEU A 102 -11.16 -12.29 8.07
CA LEU A 102 -10.05 -13.09 8.59
C LEU A 102 -10.44 -13.93 9.81
N ALA A 103 -11.61 -13.69 10.40
CA ALA A 103 -12.05 -14.36 11.62
C ALA A 103 -12.37 -15.84 11.37
N GLU A 104 -12.20 -16.66 12.40
CA GLU A 104 -12.64 -18.04 12.39
C GLU A 104 -14.17 -18.10 12.20
N GLY A 105 -14.61 -18.86 11.20
CA GLY A 105 -16.03 -18.96 10.84
C GLY A 105 -16.53 -17.95 9.81
N ALA A 106 -15.66 -17.07 9.29
CA ALA A 106 -15.98 -16.20 8.17
C ALA A 106 -16.40 -17.01 6.93
N ASP A 107 -17.42 -16.53 6.22
CA ASP A 107 -17.92 -17.15 5.00
C ASP A 107 -17.58 -16.32 3.75
N TRP A 108 -18.10 -16.74 2.59
CA TRP A 108 -17.82 -16.07 1.31
C TRP A 108 -18.39 -14.65 1.23
N ARG A 109 -19.42 -14.31 2.02
CA ARG A 109 -20.01 -12.97 2.08
C ARG A 109 -19.09 -12.02 2.82
N ASP A 110 -18.42 -12.50 3.86
CA ASP A 110 -17.41 -11.73 4.58
C ASP A 110 -16.23 -11.42 3.67
N GLN A 111 -15.76 -12.40 2.89
CA GLN A 111 -14.72 -12.17 1.88
C GLN A 111 -15.16 -11.14 0.84
N LEU A 112 -16.36 -11.30 0.28
CA LEU A 112 -16.90 -10.39 -0.72
C LEU A 112 -17.06 -8.96 -0.18
N ALA A 113 -17.50 -8.81 1.07
CA ALA A 113 -17.63 -7.51 1.72
C ALA A 113 -16.27 -6.84 1.95
N ALA A 114 -15.26 -7.61 2.37
CA ALA A 114 -13.89 -7.12 2.53
C ALA A 114 -13.27 -6.70 1.19
N ASP A 115 -13.40 -7.52 0.15
CA ASP A 115 -12.89 -7.22 -1.19
C ASP A 115 -13.56 -5.94 -1.74
N ALA A 116 -14.89 -5.86 -1.69
CA ALA A 116 -15.62 -4.68 -2.18
C ALA A 116 -15.28 -3.39 -1.41
N ALA A 117 -15.04 -3.49 -0.10
CA ALA A 117 -14.64 -2.33 0.70
C ALA A 117 -13.19 -1.91 0.41
N ALA A 118 -12.29 -2.86 0.16
CA ALA A 118 -10.92 -2.58 -0.21
C ALA A 118 -10.82 -1.95 -1.61
N ASP A 119 -11.59 -2.46 -2.58
CA ASP A 119 -11.71 -1.86 -3.91
C ASP A 119 -12.26 -0.44 -3.83
N HIS A 120 -13.33 -0.23 -3.05
CA HIS A 120 -13.89 1.11 -2.87
C HIS A 120 -12.87 2.07 -2.23
N PHE A 121 -12.06 1.60 -1.27
CA PHE A 121 -11.00 2.41 -0.68
C PHE A 121 -9.90 2.78 -1.69
N LEU A 122 -9.57 1.87 -2.62
CA LEU A 122 -8.65 2.18 -3.72
C LEU A 122 -9.24 3.19 -4.71
N ASP A 123 -10.52 3.09 -5.02
CA ASP A 123 -11.21 4.02 -5.93
C ASP A 123 -11.24 5.46 -5.40
N VAL A 124 -11.31 5.63 -4.08
CA VAL A 124 -11.25 6.95 -3.43
C VAL A 124 -9.82 7.43 -3.16
N ALA A 125 -8.80 6.60 -3.45
CA ALA A 125 -7.41 7.00 -3.26
C ALA A 125 -7.02 8.08 -4.29
N PRO A 126 -6.19 9.08 -3.89
CA PRO A 126 -5.87 10.21 -4.76
C PRO A 126 -5.04 9.81 -6.00
N THR A 127 -4.40 8.64 -5.98
CA THR A 127 -3.60 8.11 -7.08
C THR A 127 -4.02 6.66 -7.34
N PRO A 128 -4.33 6.27 -8.59
CA PRO A 128 -4.62 4.88 -8.92
C PRO A 128 -3.44 3.98 -8.57
N VAL A 129 -3.67 2.96 -7.74
CA VAL A 129 -2.66 1.97 -7.37
C VAL A 129 -3.08 0.61 -7.92
N ILE A 130 -2.23 0.02 -8.76
CA ILE A 130 -2.43 -1.36 -9.22
C ILE A 130 -1.73 -2.28 -8.21
N CYS A 131 -2.49 -2.83 -7.27
CA CYS A 131 -2.00 -3.72 -6.21
C CYS A 131 -3.10 -4.67 -5.73
N ASP A 132 -2.75 -5.56 -4.80
CA ASP A 132 -3.73 -6.30 -4.01
C ASP A 132 -4.48 -5.31 -3.10
N PRO A 133 -5.82 -5.17 -3.24
CA PRO A 133 -6.61 -4.19 -2.50
C PRO A 133 -6.52 -4.35 -0.98
N ARG A 134 -6.61 -5.60 -0.49
CA ARG A 134 -6.63 -5.89 0.94
C ARG A 134 -5.26 -5.69 1.57
N ALA A 135 -4.19 -6.08 0.87
CA ALA A 135 -2.83 -5.82 1.29
C ALA A 135 -2.54 -4.31 1.35
N TYR A 136 -3.09 -3.53 0.42
CA TYR A 136 -2.99 -2.08 0.45
C TYR A 136 -3.74 -1.46 1.64
N VAL A 137 -4.98 -1.89 1.91
CA VAL A 137 -5.74 -1.46 3.10
C VAL A 137 -4.93 -1.70 4.38
N ARG A 138 -4.39 -2.91 4.56
CA ARG A 138 -3.55 -3.29 5.71
C ARG A 138 -2.34 -2.37 5.87
N GLN A 139 -1.62 -2.10 4.78
CA GLN A 139 -0.48 -1.17 4.81
C GLN A 139 -0.90 0.26 5.20
N GLN A 140 -1.99 0.76 4.63
CA GLN A 140 -2.45 2.12 4.90
C GLN A 140 -2.98 2.26 6.33
N TYR A 141 -3.65 1.23 6.85
CA TYR A 141 -4.14 1.19 8.23
C TYR A 141 -2.97 1.22 9.22
N ALA A 142 -1.96 0.36 9.05
CA ALA A 142 -0.77 0.35 9.89
C ALA A 142 -0.04 1.71 9.90
N ARG A 143 0.07 2.35 8.74
CA ARG A 143 0.66 3.70 8.62
C ARG A 143 -0.17 4.78 9.32
N TRP A 144 -1.49 4.68 9.22
CA TRP A 144 -2.41 5.62 9.87
C TRP A 144 -2.33 5.51 11.39
N VAL A 145 -2.36 4.31 11.95
CA VAL A 145 -2.18 4.07 13.40
C VAL A 145 -0.83 4.63 13.88
N ALA A 146 0.26 4.30 13.17
CA ALA A 146 1.60 4.80 13.51
C ALA A 146 1.72 6.34 13.41
N ALA A 147 0.90 7.00 12.59
CA ALA A 147 0.85 8.46 12.53
C ALA A 147 0.11 9.04 13.75
N GLN A 148 -1.02 8.46 14.13
CA GLN A 148 -1.79 8.88 15.30
C GLN A 148 -0.98 8.76 16.61
N GLU A 149 -0.20 7.69 16.75
CA GLU A 149 0.69 7.51 17.92
C GLU A 149 1.79 8.58 18.00
N ARG A 150 2.28 9.07 16.86
CA ARG A 150 3.28 10.14 16.81
C ARG A 150 2.69 11.49 17.18
N ASP A 151 1.46 11.77 16.78
CA ASP A 151 0.78 13.03 17.09
C ASP A 151 0.31 13.09 18.56
N ALA A 152 0.20 11.94 19.23
CA ALA A 152 -0.14 11.84 20.65
C ALA A 152 1.07 11.91 21.62
N ALA A 153 2.31 11.86 21.11
CA ALA A 153 3.55 11.84 21.88
C ALA A 153 4.22 13.22 21.98
#